data_AF-A0A0R2AXF9-F1
#
_entry.id   AF-A0A0R2AXF9-F1
#
_cell.length_a   1.000
_cell.length_b   1.000
_cell.length_c   1.000
_cell.angle_alpha   90.00
_cell.angle_beta   90.00
_cell.angle_gamma   90.00
#
_symmetry.space_group_name_H-M   'P 1'
#
loop_
_entity.id
_entity.type
_entity.pdbx_description
1 polymer ?
#
loop_
_entity_poly.entity_id
_entity_poly.type
_entity_poly.pdbx_seq_one_letter_code
_entity_poly.pdbx_strand_id
1 'polypeptide(L)'
;MKTKKLITSVAVAGALFAPAVMTAIGPMVSPVQTVHAASAINDLIAKNGYKVPALETMKTTFTQYNGYRKGVGKPEGVVIHDTANDNSTIYNEISYMQNNWSTSTYSYVHAFVDANHIINIHPTDYTVWGAGPYANARFVQIELVHAHSTADFAKSVNNDAWYVAYLLKQYGLPLDNASSDGSGTVWSHKAVSLFLGGTDHVDPDGYFAKWGYDMNQFYQLVSKHYANLGGSVTPPADLDTVVSTQDVNKQATVNGTDVNGVFYLTANGFESFGMSSQYNGQSFTVTKLAKTKKGLEMALLTRDGKQVAWIQSNRLSYSNPDKIVSRTPINEEVTLKSGAAAYYLLSDGFQQFTTANGQKATAVEKATTQSGVTYYLIKQNGSNWGWMKAADTTAVNGNDDPVQQPASLQVTVNSGAPLYYLMSNGFQQFSTANYGNKSFKVIRKATAGSKEYYLLSEDGSKGFAWVPTSNVTVSNGGSNTEITNVNGTGTINYVPGYGVLMLDAPAGNHIGGRYLQHGTSWKVFQKAVTADGSVYYNLGGNQWLSDKYLIIK
;
A
#
# COMPACT_ATOMS: atom_id res chain seq x y z
N MET A 1 11.93 12.35 -63.56
CA MET A 1 10.81 11.90 -64.42
C MET A 1 10.92 10.40 -64.57
N LYS A 2 9.96 9.64 -64.00
CA LYS A 2 8.97 8.81 -64.73
C LYS A 2 9.65 7.69 -65.55
N THR A 3 9.39 6.39 -65.35
CA THR A 3 8.06 5.77 -65.33
C THR A 3 8.11 4.33 -64.80
N LYS A 4 7.09 3.97 -64.00
CA LYS A 4 6.60 2.61 -63.74
C LYS A 4 6.09 1.94 -65.03
N LYS A 5 6.12 0.61 -65.11
CA LYS A 5 5.05 -0.20 -65.70
C LYS A 5 4.83 -1.50 -64.92
N LEU A 6 3.59 -1.66 -64.44
CA LEU A 6 2.93 -2.92 -64.07
C LEU A 6 2.53 -3.69 -65.35
N ILE A 7 2.25 -5.00 -65.21
CA ILE A 7 1.02 -5.74 -65.62
C ILE A 7 1.32 -7.25 -65.42
N THR A 8 0.75 -7.95 -64.45
CA THR A 8 -0.58 -8.61 -64.34
C THR A 8 -0.54 -10.12 -64.66
N SER A 9 -1.07 -10.86 -63.70
CA SER A 9 -1.36 -12.29 -63.48
C SER A 9 -1.95 -13.13 -64.63
N VAL A 10 -1.67 -14.45 -64.60
CA VAL A 10 -2.63 -15.55 -64.84
C VAL A 10 -2.28 -16.76 -63.94
N ALA A 11 -3.31 -17.35 -63.33
CA ALA A 11 -3.29 -18.52 -62.45
C ALA A 11 -3.69 -19.80 -63.21
N VAL A 12 -3.20 -20.98 -62.81
CA VAL A 12 -3.94 -22.27 -62.89
C VAL A 12 -3.52 -23.19 -61.73
N ALA A 13 -4.55 -23.84 -61.17
CA ALA A 13 -4.60 -24.65 -59.97
C ALA A 13 -3.98 -26.05 -60.08
N GLY A 14 -3.65 -26.60 -58.90
CA GLY A 14 -3.41 -28.03 -58.66
C GLY A 14 -3.45 -28.30 -57.15
N ALA A 15 -4.63 -28.65 -56.65
CA ALA A 15 -4.86 -29.02 -55.25
C ALA A 15 -4.34 -30.45 -54.96
N LEU A 16 -3.93 -30.73 -53.72
CA LEU A 16 -4.35 -31.87 -52.88
C LEU A 16 -3.59 -31.88 -51.52
N PHE A 17 -4.36 -31.62 -50.47
CA PHE A 17 -4.23 -31.95 -49.03
C PHE A 17 -2.87 -32.25 -48.37
N ALA A 18 -2.52 -31.40 -47.40
CA ALA A 18 -1.83 -31.78 -46.15
C ALA A 18 -2.36 -30.90 -45.00
N PRO A 19 -2.53 -31.44 -43.77
CA PRO A 19 -3.35 -30.83 -42.72
C PRO A 19 -2.73 -29.54 -42.18
N ALA A 20 -3.58 -28.55 -41.95
CA ALA A 20 -3.23 -27.32 -41.24
C ALA A 20 -2.81 -27.67 -39.80
N VAL A 21 -1.50 -27.70 -39.54
CA VAL A 21 -1.00 -27.47 -38.19
C VAL A 21 -1.10 -25.96 -37.96
N MET A 22 -2.14 -25.54 -37.25
CA MET A 22 -2.16 -24.24 -36.59
C MET A 22 -0.90 -24.15 -35.74
N THR A 23 0.10 -23.41 -36.21
CA THR A 23 1.14 -22.90 -35.34
C THR A 23 0.46 -21.84 -34.48
N ALA A 24 -0.02 -22.28 -33.31
CA ALA A 24 -0.37 -21.37 -32.25
C ALA A 24 0.89 -20.55 -31.96
N ILE A 25 0.89 -19.29 -32.40
CA ILE A 25 1.85 -18.30 -31.97
C ILE A 25 1.54 -18.10 -30.49
N GLY A 26 2.20 -18.87 -29.62
CA GLY A 26 2.16 -18.63 -28.19
C GLY A 26 2.56 -17.18 -27.95
N PRO A 27 1.98 -16.51 -26.95
CA PRO A 27 2.40 -15.15 -26.63
C PRO A 27 3.91 -15.17 -26.43
N MET A 28 4.64 -14.34 -27.18
CA MET A 28 6.03 -14.03 -26.88
C MET A 28 6.04 -13.52 -25.44
N VAL A 29 6.47 -14.38 -24.53
CA VAL A 29 6.76 -14.00 -23.16
C VAL A 29 7.98 -13.08 -23.30
N SER A 30 7.78 -11.79 -23.11
CA SER A 30 8.88 -10.84 -22.93
C SER A 30 9.87 -11.45 -21.93
N PRO A 31 11.20 -11.32 -22.13
CA PRO A 31 12.15 -11.81 -21.15
C PRO A 31 11.78 -11.16 -19.81
N VAL A 32 11.35 -12.00 -18.87
CA VAL A 32 11.10 -11.57 -17.49
C VAL A 32 12.46 -11.17 -16.97
N GLN A 33 12.71 -9.87 -16.93
CA GLN A 33 13.91 -9.35 -16.33
C GLN A 33 13.76 -9.51 -14.82
N THR A 34 14.33 -10.60 -14.31
CA THR A 34 14.44 -10.86 -12.88
C THR A 34 15.27 -9.74 -12.26
N VAL A 35 14.61 -8.92 -11.45
CA VAL A 35 15.28 -7.96 -10.56
C VAL A 35 16.05 -8.79 -9.53
N HIS A 36 17.36 -8.89 -9.69
CA HIS A 36 18.23 -9.61 -8.75
C HIS A 36 18.45 -8.77 -7.50
N ALA A 37 18.32 -9.40 -6.35
CA ALA A 37 18.46 -8.74 -5.07
C ALA A 37 19.92 -8.43 -4.72
N ALA A 38 20.13 -7.42 -3.86
CA ALA A 38 21.34 -7.40 -3.06
C ALA A 38 21.15 -8.34 -1.85
N SER A 39 22.29 -8.86 -1.39
CA SER A 39 22.37 -10.09 -0.64
C SER A 39 22.66 -9.84 0.83
N ALA A 40 21.84 -10.39 1.72
CA ALA A 40 22.09 -10.38 3.16
C ALA A 40 23.45 -11.03 3.51
N ILE A 41 23.91 -11.99 2.70
CA ILE A 41 25.23 -12.59 2.83
C ILE A 41 26.32 -11.63 2.37
N ASN A 42 26.18 -10.95 1.22
CA ASN A 42 27.14 -9.94 0.77
C ASN A 42 27.23 -8.75 1.75
N ASP A 43 26.11 -8.36 2.34
CA ASP A 43 26.04 -7.33 3.38
C ASP A 43 26.73 -7.80 4.66
N LEU A 44 26.52 -9.05 5.08
CA LEU A 44 27.23 -9.65 6.21
C LEU A 44 28.74 -9.65 5.99
N ILE A 45 29.18 -10.02 4.78
CA ILE A 45 30.59 -10.00 4.38
C ILE A 45 31.15 -8.58 4.44
N ALA A 46 30.43 -7.61 3.87
CA ALA A 46 30.85 -6.21 3.86
C ALA A 46 30.92 -5.62 5.28
N LYS A 47 29.91 -5.91 6.11
CA LYS A 47 29.80 -5.43 7.50
C LYS A 47 30.91 -5.99 8.38
N ASN A 48 31.21 -7.29 8.26
CA ASN A 48 32.18 -7.95 9.11
C ASN A 48 33.62 -7.83 8.58
N GLY A 49 33.81 -7.36 7.35
CA GLY A 49 35.13 -7.17 6.76
C GLY A 49 35.95 -8.45 6.68
N TYR A 50 35.31 -9.57 6.31
CA TYR A 50 35.98 -10.86 6.23
C TYR A 50 37.17 -10.79 5.28
N LYS A 51 38.34 -11.22 5.79
CA LYS A 51 39.57 -11.29 5.01
C LYS A 51 39.60 -12.58 4.21
N VAL A 52 40.05 -12.47 2.97
CA VAL A 52 40.30 -13.62 2.11
C VAL A 52 41.61 -14.28 2.54
N PRO A 53 41.66 -15.62 2.69
CA PRO A 53 42.89 -16.34 3.01
C PRO A 53 43.90 -16.26 1.86
N ALA A 54 45.14 -16.67 2.13
CA ALA A 54 46.13 -16.78 1.06
C ALA A 54 45.71 -17.89 0.07
N LEU A 55 46.01 -17.67 -1.22
CA LEU A 55 45.88 -18.72 -2.22
C LEU A 55 46.94 -19.80 -1.97
N GLU A 56 46.47 -21.02 -1.73
CA GLU A 56 47.32 -22.18 -1.54
C GLU A 56 47.40 -22.99 -2.83
N THR A 57 48.47 -23.77 -2.97
CA THR A 57 48.61 -24.72 -4.06
C THR A 57 49.11 -26.03 -3.51
N MET A 58 48.45 -27.11 -3.90
CA MET A 58 48.88 -28.47 -3.63
C MET A 58 49.34 -29.14 -4.91
N LYS A 59 50.30 -30.04 -4.75
CA LYS A 59 50.84 -30.84 -5.84
C LYS A 59 49.73 -31.70 -6.43
N THR A 60 49.54 -31.59 -7.75
CA THR A 60 48.54 -32.36 -8.47
C THR A 60 48.96 -33.82 -8.67
N THR A 61 48.01 -34.75 -8.58
CA THR A 61 48.16 -36.14 -9.03
C THR A 61 47.60 -36.37 -10.44
N PHE A 62 47.01 -35.33 -11.04
CA PHE A 62 46.41 -35.40 -12.37
C PHE A 62 47.50 -35.40 -13.43
N THR A 63 47.42 -36.35 -14.37
CA THR A 63 48.47 -36.52 -15.40
C THR A 63 48.13 -35.84 -16.72
N GLN A 64 46.94 -35.26 -16.84
CA GLN A 64 46.46 -34.63 -18.07
C GLN A 64 46.78 -33.13 -18.05
N TYR A 65 47.46 -32.66 -19.10
CA TYR A 65 47.86 -31.25 -19.28
C TYR A 65 47.45 -30.79 -20.67
N ASN A 66 46.15 -30.88 -20.95
CA ASN A 66 45.59 -30.44 -22.24
C ASN A 66 45.29 -28.95 -22.19
N GLY A 67 45.61 -28.23 -23.26
CA GLY A 67 45.24 -26.83 -23.39
C GLY A 67 43.73 -26.66 -23.60
N TYR A 68 43.19 -25.50 -23.23
CA TYR A 68 41.82 -25.12 -23.58
C TYR A 68 41.64 -25.10 -25.11
N ARG A 69 40.40 -25.00 -25.58
CA ARG A 69 40.11 -24.93 -27.03
C ARG A 69 40.77 -23.75 -27.74
N LYS A 70 41.21 -22.72 -27.01
CA LYS A 70 41.97 -21.57 -27.53
C LYS A 70 43.49 -21.70 -27.31
N GLY A 71 43.96 -22.76 -26.68
CA GLY A 71 45.36 -23.03 -26.32
C GLY A 71 45.59 -23.04 -24.81
N VAL A 72 46.81 -23.42 -24.41
CA VAL A 72 47.28 -23.35 -23.01
C VAL A 72 47.20 -21.92 -22.49
N GLY A 73 46.76 -21.74 -21.25
CA GLY A 73 46.67 -20.43 -20.59
C GLY A 73 45.57 -19.52 -21.14
N LYS A 74 44.60 -20.08 -21.87
CA LYS A 74 43.50 -19.32 -22.51
C LYS A 74 42.11 -19.83 -22.10
N PRO A 75 41.79 -19.86 -20.80
CA PRO A 75 40.41 -20.08 -20.37
C PRO A 75 39.52 -18.94 -20.87
N GLU A 76 38.22 -19.22 -20.95
CA GLU A 76 37.18 -18.27 -21.37
C GLU A 76 36.31 -17.81 -20.19
N GLY A 77 36.54 -18.32 -18.99
CA GLY A 77 35.71 -18.09 -17.82
C GLY A 77 35.94 -19.13 -16.72
N VAL A 78 35.06 -19.10 -15.74
CA VAL A 78 35.07 -19.95 -14.54
C VAL A 78 33.69 -20.55 -14.31
N VAL A 79 33.62 -21.85 -13.99
CA VAL A 79 32.41 -22.55 -13.54
C VAL A 79 32.48 -22.73 -12.03
N ILE A 80 31.38 -22.39 -11.37
CA ILE A 80 31.18 -22.57 -9.93
C ILE A 80 30.38 -23.84 -9.69
N HIS A 81 30.90 -24.66 -8.80
CA HIS A 81 30.32 -25.92 -8.34
C HIS A 81 30.06 -25.90 -6.84
N ASP A 82 29.25 -26.84 -6.36
CA ASP A 82 29.20 -27.24 -4.96
C ASP A 82 29.47 -28.74 -4.84
N THR A 83 30.07 -29.14 -3.72
CA THR A 83 30.54 -30.53 -3.55
C THR A 83 29.42 -31.55 -3.39
N ALA A 84 28.16 -31.11 -3.27
CA ALA A 84 26.98 -31.92 -2.98
C ALA A 84 27.13 -32.82 -1.72
N ASN A 85 28.07 -32.50 -0.83
CA ASN A 85 28.44 -33.32 0.32
C ASN A 85 28.41 -32.50 1.61
N ASP A 86 27.33 -32.65 2.37
CA ASP A 86 27.08 -31.91 3.62
C ASP A 86 27.98 -32.34 4.80
N ASN A 87 28.93 -33.28 4.63
CA ASN A 87 29.75 -33.80 5.73
C ASN A 87 31.26 -33.76 5.48
N SER A 88 31.69 -33.36 4.29
CA SER A 88 33.11 -33.36 3.94
C SER A 88 33.82 -32.07 4.35
N THR A 89 35.11 -32.22 4.65
CA THR A 89 36.03 -31.07 4.72
C THR A 89 36.72 -30.88 3.38
N ILE A 90 37.33 -29.71 3.18
CA ILE A 90 38.13 -29.43 1.99
C ILE A 90 39.22 -30.47 1.74
N TYR A 91 39.89 -30.94 2.80
CA TYR A 91 40.92 -31.96 2.68
C TYR A 91 40.36 -33.35 2.38
N ASN A 92 39.13 -33.66 2.84
CA ASN A 92 38.48 -34.92 2.45
C ASN A 92 38.17 -34.93 0.96
N GLU A 93 37.58 -33.86 0.44
CA GLU A 93 37.25 -33.75 -0.99
C GLU A 93 38.49 -33.81 -1.88
N ILE A 94 39.51 -33.03 -1.53
CA ILE A 94 40.79 -33.02 -2.24
C ILE A 94 41.44 -34.41 -2.23
N SER A 95 41.54 -35.04 -1.04
CA SER A 95 42.19 -36.35 -0.92
C SER A 95 41.42 -37.40 -1.71
N TYR A 96 40.09 -37.35 -1.67
CA TYR A 96 39.24 -38.24 -2.46
C TYR A 96 39.48 -38.04 -3.95
N MET A 97 39.45 -36.79 -4.43
CA MET A 97 39.65 -36.49 -5.84
C MET A 97 41.04 -36.89 -6.34
N GLN A 98 42.11 -36.52 -5.62
CA GLN A 98 43.48 -36.86 -6.00
C GLN A 98 43.73 -38.38 -6.06
N ASN A 99 43.04 -39.17 -5.24
CA ASN A 99 43.21 -40.63 -5.20
C ASN A 99 42.32 -41.38 -6.21
N ASN A 100 41.17 -40.81 -6.60
CA ASN A 100 40.14 -41.55 -7.34
C ASN A 100 39.87 -41.02 -8.76
N TRP A 101 40.47 -39.90 -9.15
CA TRP A 101 40.23 -39.25 -10.45
C TRP A 101 40.48 -40.17 -11.66
N SER A 102 41.48 -41.06 -11.61
CA SER A 102 41.88 -41.92 -12.73
C SER A 102 41.27 -43.32 -12.69
N THR A 103 40.56 -43.67 -11.62
CA THR A 103 40.09 -45.03 -11.35
C THR A 103 38.57 -45.12 -11.21
N SER A 104 37.96 -44.18 -10.47
CA SER A 104 36.57 -44.32 -10.03
C SER A 104 35.69 -43.12 -10.34
N THR A 105 36.21 -41.89 -10.32
CA THR A 105 35.39 -40.70 -10.59
C THR A 105 35.50 -40.23 -12.04
N TYR A 106 36.65 -40.41 -12.69
CA TYR A 106 36.94 -39.84 -14.01
C TYR A 106 36.66 -38.33 -14.08
N SER A 107 36.81 -37.66 -12.93
CA SER A 107 36.55 -36.23 -12.76
C SER A 107 37.54 -35.58 -11.81
N TYR A 108 37.84 -34.32 -12.08
CA TYR A 108 38.61 -33.44 -11.19
C TYR A 108 38.39 -31.97 -11.58
N VAL A 109 38.69 -31.07 -10.65
CA VAL A 109 38.57 -29.62 -10.80
C VAL A 109 39.91 -28.91 -10.57
N HIS A 110 39.94 -27.58 -10.76
CA HIS A 110 41.16 -26.80 -10.53
C HIS A 110 41.39 -26.50 -9.05
N ALA A 111 40.31 -26.21 -8.32
CA ALA A 111 40.42 -25.69 -6.97
C ALA A 111 39.23 -26.08 -6.09
N PHE A 112 39.47 -26.05 -4.78
CA PHE A 112 38.44 -26.09 -3.76
C PHE A 112 38.49 -24.85 -2.88
N VAL A 113 37.33 -24.43 -2.41
CA VAL A 113 37.19 -23.30 -1.50
C VAL A 113 36.30 -23.67 -0.32
N ASP A 114 36.72 -23.28 0.89
CA ASP A 114 35.89 -23.31 2.10
C ASP A 114 35.95 -21.97 2.84
N ALA A 115 35.42 -21.92 4.07
CA ALA A 115 35.42 -20.71 4.89
C ALA A 115 36.82 -20.17 5.24
N ASN A 116 37.86 -21.00 5.17
CA ASN A 116 39.19 -20.69 5.68
C ASN A 116 40.31 -20.85 4.63
N HIS A 117 40.06 -21.54 3.52
CA HIS A 117 41.08 -21.89 2.52
C HIS A 117 40.59 -21.69 1.09
N ILE A 118 41.55 -21.36 0.21
CA ILE A 118 41.42 -21.43 -1.25
C ILE A 118 42.58 -22.27 -1.72
N ILE A 119 42.33 -23.47 -2.25
CA ILE A 119 43.40 -24.41 -2.56
C ILE A 119 43.32 -24.88 -4.02
N ASN A 120 44.32 -24.47 -4.81
CA ASN A 120 44.53 -24.99 -6.15
C ASN A 120 45.15 -26.38 -6.09
N ILE A 121 44.55 -27.33 -6.81
CA ILE A 121 45.02 -28.71 -6.92
C ILE A 121 45.38 -29.09 -8.35
N HIS A 122 45.16 -28.19 -9.32
CA HIS A 122 45.63 -28.30 -10.69
C HIS A 122 45.90 -26.91 -11.30
N PRO A 123 46.91 -26.73 -12.17
CA PRO A 123 47.19 -25.44 -12.80
C PRO A 123 46.04 -24.97 -13.69
N THR A 124 45.69 -23.69 -13.59
CA THR A 124 44.56 -23.08 -14.33
C THR A 124 44.85 -22.78 -15.80
N ASP A 125 46.06 -23.08 -16.28
CA ASP A 125 46.43 -22.95 -17.70
C ASP A 125 45.98 -24.15 -18.55
N TYR A 126 45.52 -25.22 -17.91
CA TYR A 126 45.14 -26.48 -18.54
C TYR A 126 43.71 -26.87 -18.17
N THR A 127 43.06 -27.66 -19.02
CA THR A 127 41.69 -28.13 -18.81
C THR A 127 41.60 -29.14 -17.68
N VAL A 128 40.42 -29.25 -17.05
CA VAL A 128 40.07 -30.31 -16.08
C VAL A 128 38.83 -31.07 -16.56
N TRP A 129 38.37 -32.07 -15.81
CA TRP A 129 37.21 -32.90 -16.15
C TRP A 129 36.09 -32.81 -15.10
N GLY A 130 35.44 -31.66 -14.93
CA GLY A 130 34.40 -31.51 -13.89
C GLY A 130 33.02 -31.02 -14.36
N ALA A 131 32.89 -30.53 -15.60
CA ALA A 131 31.64 -29.90 -16.07
C ALA A 131 31.18 -30.36 -17.47
N GLY A 132 31.53 -31.59 -17.87
CA GLY A 132 31.24 -32.11 -19.20
C GLY A 132 32.16 -31.52 -20.31
N PRO A 133 32.20 -32.15 -21.49
CA PRO A 133 33.24 -31.90 -22.50
C PRO A 133 33.28 -30.46 -23.00
N TYR A 134 32.12 -29.80 -23.13
CA TYR A 134 32.04 -28.45 -23.69
C TYR A 134 32.56 -27.38 -22.73
N ALA A 135 32.27 -27.50 -21.42
CA ALA A 135 32.81 -26.58 -20.41
C ALA A 135 34.26 -26.90 -20.06
N ASN A 136 34.65 -28.18 -20.02
CA ASN A 136 36.04 -28.61 -19.77
C ASN A 136 37.02 -27.97 -20.77
N ALA A 137 36.61 -27.84 -22.04
CA ALA A 137 37.42 -27.20 -23.07
C ALA A 137 37.51 -25.66 -22.95
N ARG A 138 36.78 -25.04 -22.02
CA ARG A 138 36.59 -23.57 -21.96
C ARG A 138 36.93 -22.95 -20.61
N PHE A 139 36.64 -23.59 -19.49
CA PHE A 139 36.53 -22.89 -18.21
C PHE A 139 37.43 -23.49 -17.12
N VAL A 140 37.90 -22.62 -16.23
CA VAL A 140 38.41 -23.01 -14.90
C VAL A 140 37.23 -23.50 -14.06
N GLN A 141 37.42 -24.48 -13.18
CA GLN A 141 36.34 -25.07 -12.38
C GLN A 141 36.71 -25.10 -10.90
N ILE A 142 35.80 -24.58 -10.06
CA ILE A 142 36.01 -24.40 -8.62
C ILE A 142 34.88 -25.08 -7.86
N GLU A 143 35.24 -25.90 -6.88
CA GLU A 143 34.30 -26.56 -5.97
C GLU A 143 34.18 -25.79 -4.65
N LEU A 144 32.94 -25.41 -4.29
CA LEU A 144 32.63 -24.83 -2.99
C LEU A 144 32.22 -25.92 -2.00
N VAL A 145 33.03 -26.10 -0.95
CA VAL A 145 32.75 -27.06 0.12
C VAL A 145 31.59 -26.57 0.98
N HIS A 146 30.68 -27.48 1.35
CA HIS A 146 29.49 -27.14 2.11
C HIS A 146 29.83 -26.62 3.52
N ALA A 147 29.45 -25.37 3.79
CA ALA A 147 29.46 -24.76 5.11
C ALA A 147 28.34 -25.28 6.04
N HIS A 148 28.54 -25.13 7.35
CA HIS A 148 27.58 -25.53 8.39
C HIS A 148 27.09 -24.39 9.29
N SER A 149 27.48 -23.15 8.97
CA SER A 149 27.00 -21.95 9.64
C SER A 149 26.90 -20.79 8.65
N THR A 150 26.04 -19.80 8.92
CA THR A 150 25.90 -18.62 8.05
C THR A 150 27.22 -17.84 7.93
N ALA A 151 28.01 -17.80 9.01
CA ALA A 151 29.31 -17.14 9.00
C ALA A 151 30.31 -17.88 8.11
N ASP A 152 30.32 -19.22 8.16
CA ASP A 152 31.21 -20.03 7.32
C ASP A 152 30.78 -19.98 5.85
N PHE A 153 29.47 -20.01 5.57
CA PHE A 153 28.96 -19.83 4.20
C PHE A 153 29.34 -18.44 3.65
N ALA A 154 29.16 -17.38 4.44
CA ALA A 154 29.54 -16.04 4.04
C ALA A 154 31.04 -15.91 3.75
N LYS A 155 31.90 -16.53 4.56
CA LYS A 155 33.34 -16.58 4.28
C LYS A 155 33.65 -17.40 3.03
N SER A 156 33.01 -18.56 2.85
CA SER A 156 33.32 -19.45 1.72
C SER A 156 32.95 -18.79 0.38
N VAL A 157 31.77 -18.20 0.26
CA VAL A 157 31.40 -17.47 -0.98
C VAL A 157 32.23 -16.20 -1.18
N ASN A 158 32.70 -15.55 -0.11
CA ASN A 158 33.64 -14.42 -0.21
C ASN A 158 35.00 -14.85 -0.77
N ASN A 159 35.51 -15.99 -0.30
CA ASN A 159 36.78 -16.56 -0.75
C ASN A 159 36.69 -17.00 -2.20
N ASP A 160 35.58 -17.66 -2.57
CA ASP A 160 35.34 -18.15 -3.92
C ASP A 160 35.15 -16.97 -4.90
N ALA A 161 34.31 -16.00 -4.55
CA ALA A 161 34.11 -14.81 -5.38
C ALA A 161 35.40 -13.99 -5.59
N TRP A 162 36.26 -13.91 -4.57
CA TRP A 162 37.58 -13.29 -4.72
C TRP A 162 38.46 -14.09 -5.68
N TYR A 163 38.45 -15.43 -5.58
CA TYR A 163 39.29 -16.26 -6.43
C TYR A 163 38.84 -16.23 -7.90
N VAL A 164 37.54 -16.22 -8.16
CA VAL A 164 36.98 -15.96 -9.50
C VAL A 164 37.46 -14.61 -10.03
N ALA A 165 37.34 -13.54 -9.24
CA ALA A 165 37.80 -12.21 -9.63
C ALA A 165 39.31 -12.17 -9.94
N TYR A 166 40.12 -12.85 -9.11
CA TYR A 166 41.55 -13.02 -9.31
C TYR A 166 41.85 -13.71 -10.65
N LEU A 167 41.15 -14.81 -10.97
CA LEU A 167 41.32 -15.54 -12.23
C LEU A 167 40.91 -14.72 -13.44
N LEU A 168 39.77 -14.03 -13.37
CA LEU A 168 39.34 -13.13 -14.46
C LEU A 168 40.39 -12.04 -14.72
N LYS A 169 41.01 -11.50 -13.65
CA LYS A 169 42.07 -10.50 -13.80
C LYS A 169 43.36 -11.11 -14.36
N GLN A 170 43.76 -12.27 -13.84
CA GLN A 170 44.95 -13.01 -14.28
C GLN A 170 44.92 -13.29 -15.79
N TYR A 171 43.76 -13.69 -16.31
CA TYR A 171 43.58 -14.04 -17.73
C TYR A 171 43.04 -12.88 -18.60
N GLY A 172 42.87 -11.68 -18.04
CA GLY A 172 42.35 -10.52 -18.78
C GLY A 172 40.92 -10.71 -19.32
N LEU A 173 40.11 -11.51 -18.62
CA LEU A 173 38.74 -11.81 -19.00
C LEU A 173 37.78 -10.70 -18.54
N PRO A 174 36.76 -10.35 -19.35
CA PRO A 174 35.73 -9.42 -18.92
C PRO A 174 34.90 -10.02 -17.79
N LEU A 175 34.23 -9.18 -17.02
CA LEU A 175 33.24 -9.62 -16.04
C LEU A 175 31.88 -9.72 -16.74
N ASP A 176 31.37 -10.94 -16.89
CA ASP A 176 30.10 -11.20 -17.59
C ASP A 176 29.39 -12.46 -17.02
N ASN A 177 28.09 -12.35 -16.73
CA ASN A 177 27.31 -13.39 -16.06
C ASN A 177 26.52 -14.22 -17.06
N ALA A 178 26.85 -15.51 -17.17
CA ALA A 178 26.22 -16.41 -18.15
C ALA A 178 24.93 -17.07 -17.68
N SER A 179 24.47 -16.83 -16.44
CA SER A 179 23.33 -17.54 -15.86
C SER A 179 22.01 -17.35 -16.62
N SER A 180 21.83 -16.26 -17.38
CA SER A 180 20.56 -15.93 -18.05
C SER A 180 20.57 -16.12 -19.57
N ASP A 181 21.72 -16.05 -20.23
CA ASP A 181 21.81 -16.04 -21.70
C ASP A 181 22.83 -17.02 -22.29
N GLY A 182 23.59 -17.74 -21.45
CA GLY A 182 24.61 -18.67 -21.92
C GLY A 182 25.84 -18.00 -22.55
N SER A 183 26.09 -16.72 -22.24
CA SER A 183 27.27 -15.98 -22.67
C SER A 183 27.95 -15.32 -21.48
N GLY A 184 29.28 -15.40 -21.42
CA GLY A 184 30.06 -14.69 -20.42
C GLY A 184 31.18 -15.50 -19.81
N THR A 185 31.64 -15.07 -18.63
CA THR A 185 32.86 -15.55 -18.00
C THR A 185 32.65 -16.12 -16.60
N VAL A 186 31.48 -15.93 -16.00
CA VAL A 186 31.10 -16.53 -14.71
C VAL A 186 29.88 -17.42 -14.95
N TRP A 187 30.03 -18.72 -14.69
CA TRP A 187 29.07 -19.76 -15.01
C TRP A 187 28.73 -20.58 -13.75
N SER A 188 27.47 -20.98 -13.59
CA SER A 188 27.13 -22.14 -12.76
C SER A 188 27.20 -23.41 -13.58
N HIS A 189 27.36 -24.56 -12.92
CA HIS A 189 27.23 -25.85 -13.59
C HIS A 189 25.84 -26.02 -14.22
N LYS A 190 24.79 -25.52 -13.57
CA LYS A 190 23.45 -25.43 -14.17
C LYS A 190 23.40 -24.66 -15.49
N ALA A 191 24.07 -23.50 -15.57
CA ALA A 191 24.12 -22.73 -16.81
C ALA A 191 24.85 -23.51 -17.91
N VAL A 192 25.91 -24.26 -17.56
CA VAL A 192 26.57 -25.18 -18.49
C VAL A 192 25.57 -26.24 -19.00
N SER A 193 24.85 -26.93 -18.10
CA SER A 193 23.86 -27.95 -18.47
C SER A 193 22.78 -27.40 -19.41
N LEU A 194 22.29 -26.18 -19.15
CA LEU A 194 21.23 -25.56 -19.93
C LEU A 194 21.69 -25.05 -21.30
N PHE A 195 22.85 -24.40 -21.39
CA PHE A 195 23.26 -23.68 -22.59
C PHE A 195 24.31 -24.39 -23.43
N LEU A 196 25.16 -25.22 -22.81
CA LEU A 196 26.21 -25.98 -23.50
C LEU A 196 25.88 -27.47 -23.58
N GLY A 197 25.21 -28.03 -22.57
CA GLY A 197 24.94 -29.46 -22.44
C GLY A 197 26.19 -30.29 -22.12
N GLY A 198 26.11 -31.61 -22.30
CA GLY A 198 27.21 -32.53 -21.97
C GLY A 198 27.36 -32.85 -20.48
N THR A 199 26.45 -32.33 -19.66
CA THR A 199 26.25 -32.57 -18.23
C THR A 199 24.79 -32.20 -17.90
N ASP A 200 24.24 -32.76 -16.83
CA ASP A 200 22.87 -32.51 -16.34
C ASP A 200 22.83 -31.98 -14.90
N HIS A 201 24.00 -31.67 -14.36
CA HIS A 201 24.18 -31.12 -13.03
C HIS A 201 23.60 -29.71 -12.89
N VAL A 202 23.21 -29.35 -11.66
CA VAL A 202 22.47 -28.11 -11.37
C VAL A 202 23.08 -27.27 -10.25
N ASP A 203 24.26 -27.64 -9.76
CA ASP A 203 25.05 -26.87 -8.81
C ASP A 203 25.49 -25.50 -9.39
N PRO A 204 25.70 -24.47 -8.55
CA PRO A 204 25.51 -24.44 -7.10
C PRO A 204 24.12 -23.93 -6.70
N ASP A 205 23.17 -23.79 -7.65
CA ASP A 205 21.89 -23.11 -7.44
C ASP A 205 21.12 -23.65 -6.23
N GLY A 206 21.07 -24.98 -6.10
CA GLY A 206 20.38 -25.65 -4.99
C GLY A 206 21.07 -25.39 -3.65
N TYR A 207 22.39 -25.45 -3.60
CA TYR A 207 23.17 -25.17 -2.39
C TYR A 207 23.05 -23.71 -1.96
N PHE A 208 23.19 -22.77 -2.90
CA PHE A 208 23.04 -21.34 -2.64
C PHE A 208 21.63 -21.01 -2.12
N ALA A 209 20.59 -21.62 -2.70
CA ALA A 209 19.21 -21.41 -2.26
C ALA A 209 18.99 -21.81 -0.78
N LYS A 210 19.69 -22.85 -0.26
CA LYS A 210 19.63 -23.22 1.16
C LYS A 210 20.02 -22.08 2.10
N TRP A 211 20.86 -21.16 1.62
CA TRP A 211 21.36 -20.00 2.38
C TRP A 211 20.66 -18.69 2.02
N GLY A 212 19.59 -18.73 1.23
CA GLY A 212 18.94 -17.53 0.69
C GLY A 212 19.86 -16.75 -0.25
N TYR A 213 20.77 -17.45 -0.93
CA TYR A 213 21.76 -16.90 -1.85
C TYR A 213 21.47 -17.35 -3.29
N ASP A 214 22.05 -16.68 -4.29
CA ASP A 214 21.94 -17.09 -5.70
C ASP A 214 23.16 -16.67 -6.53
N MET A 215 23.26 -17.16 -7.77
CA MET A 215 24.38 -16.87 -8.67
C MET A 215 24.52 -15.39 -9.05
N ASN A 216 23.44 -14.60 -9.01
CA ASN A 216 23.51 -13.17 -9.30
C ASN A 216 24.08 -12.41 -8.10
N GLN A 217 23.72 -12.82 -6.90
CA GLN A 217 24.33 -12.32 -5.66
C GLN A 217 25.82 -12.70 -5.58
N PHE A 218 26.17 -13.93 -5.98
CA PHE A 218 27.56 -14.34 -6.12
C PHE A 218 28.31 -13.46 -7.14
N TYR A 219 27.72 -13.26 -8.33
CA TYR A 219 28.30 -12.40 -9.37
C TYR A 219 28.49 -10.95 -8.91
N GLN A 220 27.57 -10.39 -8.12
CA GLN A 220 27.77 -9.06 -7.50
C GLN A 220 29.00 -9.04 -6.59
N LEU A 221 29.23 -10.11 -5.83
CA LEU A 221 30.41 -10.23 -4.97
C LEU A 221 31.71 -10.37 -5.77
N VAL A 222 31.68 -11.16 -6.86
CA VAL A 222 32.79 -11.26 -7.83
C VAL A 222 33.08 -9.88 -8.42
N SER A 223 32.05 -9.14 -8.83
CA SER A 223 32.17 -7.79 -9.39
C SER A 223 32.90 -6.84 -8.44
N LYS A 224 32.54 -6.86 -7.15
CA LYS A 224 33.17 -6.06 -6.11
C LYS A 224 34.66 -6.41 -5.95
N HIS A 225 35.00 -7.69 -5.88
CA HIS A 225 36.40 -8.13 -5.80
C HIS A 225 37.19 -7.80 -7.07
N TYR A 226 36.58 -7.97 -8.24
CA TYR A 226 37.20 -7.67 -9.53
C TYR A 226 37.54 -6.18 -9.65
N ALA A 227 36.64 -5.29 -9.22
CA ALA A 227 36.90 -3.86 -9.12
C ALA A 227 38.03 -3.56 -8.12
N ASN A 228 38.03 -4.18 -6.94
CA ASN A 228 39.08 -3.99 -5.93
C ASN A 228 40.47 -4.46 -6.40
N LEU A 229 40.53 -5.45 -7.29
CA LEU A 229 41.75 -5.92 -7.95
C LEU A 229 42.16 -5.04 -9.17
N GLY A 230 41.49 -3.90 -9.39
CA GLY A 230 41.76 -2.99 -10.50
C GLY A 230 41.23 -3.49 -11.85
N GLY A 231 40.24 -4.37 -11.86
CA GLY A 231 39.47 -4.73 -13.05
C GLY A 231 38.51 -3.61 -13.45
N SER A 232 38.28 -3.43 -14.76
CA SER A 232 37.27 -2.48 -15.25
C SER A 232 35.89 -3.15 -15.24
N VAL A 233 35.02 -2.72 -14.33
CA VAL A 233 33.62 -3.10 -14.34
C VAL A 233 32.84 -2.13 -15.22
N THR A 234 32.26 -2.62 -16.32
CA THR A 234 31.26 -1.84 -17.05
C THR A 234 29.94 -2.17 -16.38
N PRO A 235 29.24 -1.20 -15.74
CA PRO A 235 27.90 -1.44 -15.24
C PRO A 235 27.03 -1.94 -16.40
N PRO A 236 26.06 -2.85 -16.16
CA PRO A 236 25.12 -3.26 -17.20
C PRO A 236 24.58 -2.02 -17.92
N ALA A 237 24.69 -1.98 -19.25
CA ALA A 237 24.32 -0.79 -20.04
C ALA A 237 22.84 -0.38 -19.88
N ASP A 238 22.02 -1.28 -19.33
CA ASP A 238 20.60 -1.11 -19.06
C ASP A 238 20.28 -1.35 -17.58
N LEU A 239 20.84 -0.53 -16.69
CA LEU A 239 20.44 -0.51 -15.27
C LEU A 239 18.97 -0.10 -15.14
N ASP A 240 18.22 -0.81 -14.28
CA ASP A 240 16.83 -0.46 -13.97
C ASP A 240 16.75 0.70 -12.96
N THR A 241 17.01 1.91 -13.45
CA THR A 241 17.03 3.12 -12.62
C THR A 241 15.63 3.68 -12.42
N VAL A 242 15.42 4.43 -11.33
CA VAL A 242 14.18 5.18 -11.08
C VAL A 242 13.96 6.25 -12.15
N VAL A 243 12.77 6.27 -12.76
CA VAL A 243 12.35 7.28 -13.77
C VAL A 243 11.32 8.26 -13.24
N SER A 244 10.56 7.89 -12.21
CA SER A 244 9.62 8.80 -11.57
C SER A 244 9.46 8.49 -10.09
N THR A 245 9.15 9.54 -9.33
CA THR A 245 8.77 9.42 -7.92
C THR A 245 7.56 10.30 -7.62
N GLN A 246 6.78 9.91 -6.62
CA GLN A 246 5.63 10.64 -6.12
C GLN A 246 5.61 10.58 -4.60
N ASP A 247 5.60 11.73 -3.94
CA ASP A 247 5.37 11.79 -2.49
C ASP A 247 3.91 11.47 -2.18
N VAL A 248 3.70 10.63 -1.17
CA VAL A 248 2.38 10.16 -0.74
C VAL A 248 2.31 10.11 0.79
N ASN A 249 1.13 9.89 1.35
CA ASN A 249 0.96 9.56 2.76
C ASN A 249 -0.18 8.54 2.87
N LYS A 250 0.18 7.25 2.84
CA LYS A 250 -0.76 6.12 2.90
C LYS A 250 -0.37 5.18 4.02
N GLN A 251 -1.32 4.50 4.63
CA GLN A 251 -1.01 3.39 5.53
C GLN A 251 -1.07 2.08 4.73
N ALA A 252 -0.17 1.15 5.03
CA ALA A 252 -0.17 -0.16 4.37
C ALA A 252 0.32 -1.25 5.30
N THR A 253 -0.25 -2.44 5.14
CA THR A 253 0.26 -3.68 5.74
C THR A 253 1.09 -4.43 4.71
N VAL A 254 2.28 -4.89 5.12
CA VAL A 254 3.16 -5.69 4.27
C VAL A 254 2.62 -7.12 4.20
N ASN A 255 2.42 -7.61 2.99
CA ASN A 255 1.95 -8.95 2.66
C ASN A 255 2.95 -9.59 1.68
N GLY A 256 4.06 -10.11 2.21
CA GLY A 256 5.11 -10.68 1.38
C GLY A 256 6.09 -11.52 2.18
N THR A 257 6.47 -12.67 1.62
CA THR A 257 7.46 -13.60 2.20
C THR A 257 8.71 -13.74 1.32
N ASP A 258 8.94 -12.78 0.43
CA ASP A 258 10.02 -12.82 -0.54
C ASP A 258 11.36 -12.73 0.18
N VAL A 259 12.29 -13.64 -0.17
CA VAL A 259 13.69 -13.64 0.32
C VAL A 259 14.44 -12.34 -0.04
N ASN A 260 13.91 -11.63 -1.04
CA ASN A 260 14.45 -10.43 -1.68
C ASN A 260 13.42 -9.30 -1.69
N GLY A 261 12.75 -9.14 -0.55
CA GLY A 261 11.50 -8.40 -0.47
C GLY A 261 11.62 -6.94 -0.04
N VAL A 262 12.80 -6.49 0.42
CA VAL A 262 13.02 -5.09 0.84
C VAL A 262 14.32 -4.51 0.30
N PHE A 263 14.31 -3.20 0.01
CA PHE A 263 15.31 -2.52 -0.82
C PHE A 263 15.74 -1.15 -0.25
N TYR A 264 16.94 -0.70 -0.59
CA TYR A 264 17.35 0.71 -0.54
C TYR A 264 17.54 1.26 -1.96
N LEU A 265 17.60 2.58 -2.08
CA LEU A 265 17.79 3.25 -3.37
C LEU A 265 19.23 3.75 -3.50
N THR A 266 19.91 3.41 -4.59
CA THR A 266 21.26 3.88 -4.94
C THR A 266 21.26 4.66 -6.25
N ALA A 267 22.44 5.17 -6.64
CA ALA A 267 22.65 5.77 -7.95
C ALA A 267 22.38 4.78 -9.12
N ASN A 268 22.44 3.47 -8.85
CA ASN A 268 22.30 2.41 -9.86
C ASN A 268 20.90 1.80 -9.89
N GLY A 269 19.98 2.20 -8.99
CA GLY A 269 18.63 1.66 -8.90
C GLY A 269 18.28 1.15 -7.50
N PHE A 270 17.30 0.26 -7.42
CA PHE A 270 16.92 -0.38 -6.16
C PHE A 270 17.80 -1.60 -5.87
N GLU A 271 18.37 -1.64 -4.68
CA GLU A 271 19.23 -2.72 -4.21
C GLU A 271 18.56 -3.38 -2.99
N SER A 272 18.23 -4.66 -3.08
CA SER A 272 17.60 -5.39 -1.96
C SER A 272 18.57 -5.55 -0.78
N PHE A 273 18.09 -5.58 0.46
CA PHE A 273 18.96 -5.80 1.63
C PHE A 273 18.38 -6.80 2.62
N GLY A 274 17.26 -7.45 2.27
CA GLY A 274 16.62 -8.39 3.17
C GLY A 274 15.29 -8.93 2.67
N MET A 275 14.69 -9.77 3.52
CA MET A 275 13.45 -10.46 3.24
C MET A 275 12.24 -9.59 3.62
N SER A 276 11.17 -9.61 2.83
CA SER A 276 9.91 -8.96 3.25
C SER A 276 9.22 -9.72 4.39
N SER A 277 9.56 -11.00 4.60
CA SER A 277 9.01 -11.82 5.69
C SER A 277 9.27 -11.23 7.08
N GLN A 278 10.37 -10.49 7.25
CA GLN A 278 10.69 -9.75 8.50
C GLN A 278 9.64 -8.69 8.83
N TYR A 279 8.93 -8.19 7.81
CA TYR A 279 7.96 -7.11 7.92
C TYR A 279 6.52 -7.60 7.69
N ASN A 280 6.33 -8.86 7.33
CA ASN A 280 5.03 -9.43 6.98
C ASN A 280 4.01 -9.27 8.13
N GLY A 281 2.80 -8.83 7.79
CA GLY A 281 1.73 -8.52 8.74
C GLY A 281 1.93 -7.22 9.53
N GLN A 282 3.10 -6.57 9.46
CA GLN A 282 3.31 -5.28 10.11
C GLN A 282 2.75 -4.13 9.27
N SER A 283 2.37 -3.05 9.96
CA SER A 283 1.88 -1.83 9.34
C SER A 283 2.95 -0.73 9.29
N PHE A 284 2.92 0.05 8.22
CA PHE A 284 3.85 1.15 7.93
C PHE A 284 3.15 2.31 7.24
N THR A 285 3.73 3.50 7.38
CA THR A 285 3.39 4.64 6.53
C THR A 285 4.21 4.59 5.25
N VAL A 286 3.53 4.63 4.10
CA VAL A 286 4.14 4.79 2.79
C VAL A 286 4.23 6.28 2.48
N THR A 287 5.46 6.78 2.33
CA THR A 287 5.73 8.21 2.11
C THR A 287 6.12 8.57 0.69
N LYS A 288 6.55 7.58 -0.12
CA LYS A 288 6.95 7.79 -1.50
C LYS A 288 6.64 6.56 -2.35
N LEU A 289 6.20 6.79 -3.58
CA LEU A 289 6.10 5.78 -4.64
C LEU A 289 7.15 6.09 -5.70
N ALA A 290 7.70 5.06 -6.33
CA ALA A 290 8.67 5.19 -7.41
C ALA A 290 8.38 4.20 -8.53
N LYS A 291 8.69 4.59 -9.77
CA LYS A 291 8.64 3.72 -10.94
C LYS A 291 10.01 3.66 -11.61
N THR A 292 10.46 2.47 -12.01
CA THR A 292 11.74 2.28 -12.72
C THR A 292 11.58 2.27 -14.24
N LYS A 293 12.69 2.33 -14.98
CA LYS A 293 12.72 2.28 -16.45
C LYS A 293 11.99 1.06 -17.00
N LYS A 294 12.09 -0.08 -16.32
CA LYS A 294 11.45 -1.34 -16.69
C LYS A 294 10.07 -1.55 -16.07
N GLY A 295 9.53 -0.51 -15.44
CA GLY A 295 8.16 -0.48 -14.94
C GLY A 295 7.95 -1.08 -13.54
N LEU A 296 9.02 -1.36 -12.79
CA LEU A 296 8.91 -1.79 -11.39
C LEU A 296 8.33 -0.66 -10.54
N GLU A 297 7.31 -0.95 -9.74
CA GLU A 297 6.66 0.01 -8.86
C GLU A 297 7.01 -0.26 -7.39
N MET A 298 7.64 0.71 -6.76
CA MET A 298 8.22 0.61 -5.42
C MET A 298 7.57 1.61 -4.46
N ALA A 299 7.49 1.25 -3.18
CA ALA A 299 6.91 2.05 -2.11
C ALA A 299 7.90 2.18 -0.95
N LEU A 300 8.13 3.39 -0.46
CA LEU A 300 9.00 3.67 0.67
C LEU A 300 8.24 3.55 1.99
N LEU A 301 8.57 2.53 2.77
CA LEU A 301 8.08 2.29 4.12
C LEU A 301 8.80 3.19 5.12
N THR A 302 8.02 3.81 5.99
CA THR A 302 8.49 4.65 7.09
C THR A 302 7.79 4.30 8.39
N ARG A 303 8.50 4.51 9.49
CA ARG A 303 8.01 4.35 10.86
C ARG A 303 8.61 5.47 11.70
N ASP A 304 7.76 6.18 12.45
CA ASP A 304 8.15 7.32 13.29
C ASP A 304 8.96 8.40 12.54
N GLY A 305 8.58 8.66 11.29
CA GLY A 305 9.26 9.63 10.40
C GLY A 305 10.62 9.17 9.85
N LYS A 306 11.08 7.97 10.18
CA LYS A 306 12.34 7.39 9.66
C LYS A 306 12.07 6.43 8.51
N GLN A 307 12.96 6.43 7.53
CA GLN A 307 12.95 5.45 6.44
C GLN A 307 13.33 4.08 6.96
N VAL A 308 12.55 3.07 6.59
CA VAL A 308 12.77 1.67 6.95
C VAL A 308 13.29 0.90 5.74
N ALA A 309 12.52 0.89 4.66
CA ALA A 309 12.84 0.13 3.44
C ALA A 309 11.98 0.59 2.26
N TRP A 310 12.46 0.37 1.04
CA TRP A 310 11.61 0.28 -0.14
C TRP A 310 11.08 -1.15 -0.31
N ILE A 311 9.88 -1.30 -0.83
CA ILE A 311 9.25 -2.61 -1.12
C ILE A 311 8.44 -2.52 -2.42
N GLN A 312 8.26 -3.63 -3.13
CA GLN A 312 7.38 -3.66 -4.29
C GLN A 312 5.94 -3.33 -3.89
N SER A 313 5.29 -2.43 -4.63
CA SER A 313 3.97 -1.91 -4.27
C SER A 313 2.87 -2.98 -4.27
N ASN A 314 3.04 -4.05 -5.04
CA ASN A 314 2.14 -5.20 -5.08
C ASN A 314 2.21 -6.10 -3.82
N ARG A 315 3.19 -5.88 -2.93
CA ARG A 315 3.30 -6.54 -1.61
C ARG A 315 2.63 -5.75 -0.50
N LEU A 316 1.89 -4.71 -0.84
CA LEU A 316 1.22 -3.84 0.11
C LEU A 316 -0.29 -3.95 -0.04
N SER A 317 -0.96 -4.17 1.09
CA SER A 317 -2.38 -3.88 1.20
C SER A 317 -2.53 -2.50 1.82
N TYR A 318 -2.84 -1.52 0.96
CA TYR A 318 -3.10 -0.16 1.39
C TYR A 318 -4.38 -0.10 2.21
N SER A 319 -4.27 0.39 3.44
CA SER A 319 -5.42 0.89 4.18
C SER A 319 -5.56 2.37 3.86
N ASN A 320 -6.76 2.79 3.46
CA ASN A 320 -7.01 4.19 3.20
C ASN A 320 -6.97 4.91 4.56
N PRO A 321 -6.06 5.87 4.82
CA PRO A 321 -6.14 6.65 6.04
C PRO A 321 -7.43 7.47 5.98
N ASP A 322 -8.35 7.12 6.86
CA ASP A 322 -9.71 7.63 6.84
C ASP A 322 -9.74 9.06 7.42
N LYS A 323 -9.47 10.03 6.55
CA LYS A 323 -9.29 11.44 6.94
C LYS A 323 -10.53 11.99 7.62
N ILE A 324 -10.35 12.79 8.68
CA ILE A 324 -11.44 13.54 9.29
C ILE A 324 -11.90 14.63 8.30
N VAL A 325 -13.18 14.59 7.93
CA VAL A 325 -13.81 15.56 7.03
C VAL A 325 -14.68 16.57 7.78
N SER A 326 -15.10 16.26 9.01
CA SER A 326 -15.80 17.20 9.87
C SER A 326 -15.53 16.94 11.35
N ARG A 327 -15.61 18.01 12.16
CA ARG A 327 -15.53 17.99 13.62
C ARG A 327 -16.59 18.90 14.19
N THR A 328 -17.32 18.42 15.18
CA THR A 328 -18.41 19.14 15.83
C THR A 328 -18.32 18.92 17.34
N PRO A 329 -18.29 19.99 18.16
CA PRO A 329 -18.40 19.85 19.61
C PRO A 329 -19.71 19.15 20.00
N ILE A 330 -19.64 18.25 20.97
CA ILE A 330 -20.81 17.57 21.58
C ILE A 330 -20.63 17.56 23.11
N ASN A 331 -21.64 17.11 23.84
CA ASN A 331 -21.53 16.87 25.29
C ASN A 331 -22.48 15.74 25.67
N GLU A 332 -22.08 14.51 25.36
CA GLU A 332 -22.90 13.29 25.52
C GLU A 332 -22.34 12.42 26.65
N GLU A 333 -23.18 12.01 27.60
CA GLU A 333 -22.80 10.93 28.52
C GLU A 333 -22.93 9.57 27.81
N VAL A 334 -21.82 8.83 27.82
CA VAL A 334 -21.71 7.54 27.15
C VAL A 334 -21.19 6.48 28.09
N THR A 335 -21.67 5.24 27.92
CA THR A 335 -21.01 4.07 28.49
C THR A 335 -20.12 3.47 27.40
N LEU A 336 -18.83 3.32 27.70
CA LEU A 336 -17.88 2.75 26.76
C LEU A 336 -18.03 1.22 26.80
N LYS A 337 -18.04 0.55 25.64
CA LYS A 337 -18.06 -0.92 25.63
C LYS A 337 -16.74 -1.45 26.20
N SER A 338 -16.82 -2.48 27.04
CA SER A 338 -15.63 -3.17 27.54
C SER A 338 -14.84 -3.77 26.37
N GLY A 339 -13.53 -3.55 26.32
CA GLY A 339 -12.65 -3.95 25.21
C GLY A 339 -12.61 -2.98 24.03
N ALA A 340 -13.40 -1.90 24.02
CA ALA A 340 -13.40 -0.93 22.93
C ALA A 340 -12.06 -0.20 22.82
N ALA A 341 -11.53 -0.09 21.60
CA ALA A 341 -10.26 0.58 21.34
C ALA A 341 -10.38 2.11 21.49
N ALA A 342 -9.37 2.71 22.13
CA ALA A 342 -9.19 4.16 22.23
C ALA A 342 -7.93 4.60 21.48
N TYR A 343 -8.01 5.75 20.83
CA TYR A 343 -7.06 6.22 19.82
C TYR A 343 -6.55 7.64 20.12
N TYR A 344 -5.28 7.89 19.82
CA TYR A 344 -4.77 9.25 19.61
C TYR A 344 -5.17 9.71 18.21
N LEU A 345 -5.46 11.01 18.07
CA LEU A 345 -5.54 11.65 16.77
C LEU A 345 -4.20 12.35 16.51
N LEU A 346 -3.44 11.81 15.57
CA LEU A 346 -2.15 12.31 15.12
C LEU A 346 -2.28 12.92 13.73
N SER A 347 -1.22 13.57 13.24
CA SER A 347 -1.19 14.16 11.89
C SER A 347 -1.36 13.13 10.76
N ASP A 348 -1.14 11.84 11.06
CA ASP A 348 -1.23 10.69 10.14
C ASP A 348 -2.45 9.78 10.38
N GLY A 349 -3.35 10.16 11.30
CA GLY A 349 -4.65 9.49 11.53
C GLY A 349 -4.90 9.05 12.97
N PHE A 350 -5.75 8.03 13.14
CA PHE A 350 -6.06 7.45 14.45
C PHE A 350 -5.09 6.30 14.77
N GLN A 351 -4.35 6.42 15.88
CA GLN A 351 -3.46 5.36 16.39
C GLN A 351 -3.98 4.85 17.72
N GLN A 352 -4.26 3.55 17.84
CA GLN A 352 -4.75 2.97 19.09
C GLN A 352 -3.68 3.05 20.18
N PHE A 353 -4.07 3.43 21.41
CA PHE A 353 -3.15 3.49 22.55
C PHE A 353 -3.63 2.68 23.76
N THR A 354 -4.92 2.35 23.84
CA THR A 354 -5.47 1.52 24.94
C THR A 354 -6.85 0.95 24.57
N THR A 355 -7.49 0.28 25.54
CA THR A 355 -8.90 -0.16 25.48
C THR A 355 -9.68 0.34 26.69
N ALA A 356 -11.01 0.44 26.56
CA ALA A 356 -11.92 0.78 27.67
C ALA A 356 -12.36 -0.46 28.45
N ASN A 357 -12.77 -0.24 29.71
CA ASN A 357 -13.15 -1.28 30.68
C ASN A 357 -14.64 -1.22 31.06
N GLY A 358 -15.52 -0.70 30.20
CA GLY A 358 -16.95 -0.64 30.48
C GLY A 358 -17.44 0.61 31.23
N GLN A 359 -16.55 1.56 31.53
CA GLN A 359 -16.87 2.72 32.35
C GLN A 359 -17.76 3.77 31.64
N LYS A 360 -18.46 4.58 32.43
CA LYS A 360 -19.11 5.81 31.95
C LYS A 360 -18.07 6.90 31.67
N ALA A 361 -18.33 7.73 30.67
CA ALA A 361 -17.51 8.88 30.31
C ALA A 361 -18.33 9.96 29.59
N THR A 362 -17.70 11.09 29.28
CA THR A 362 -18.33 12.17 28.52
C THR A 362 -17.68 12.26 27.15
N ALA A 363 -18.45 12.13 26.07
CA ALA A 363 -18.01 12.46 24.72
C ALA A 363 -18.17 13.98 24.50
N VAL A 364 -17.07 14.67 24.20
CA VAL A 364 -17.01 16.14 24.12
C VAL A 364 -16.84 16.66 22.69
N GLU A 365 -16.54 15.77 21.74
CA GLU A 365 -16.40 16.13 20.34
C GLU A 365 -16.70 14.93 19.45
N LYS A 366 -17.36 15.19 18.31
CA LYS A 366 -17.64 14.22 17.27
C LYS A 366 -16.81 14.54 16.04
N ALA A 367 -16.06 13.57 15.54
CA ALA A 367 -15.37 13.64 14.26
C ALA A 367 -15.98 12.64 13.29
N THR A 368 -16.24 13.05 12.05
CA THR A 368 -16.65 12.15 10.97
C THR A 368 -15.53 12.07 9.94
N THR A 369 -15.24 10.85 9.50
CA THR A 369 -14.20 10.57 8.53
C THR A 369 -14.74 10.53 7.10
N GLN A 370 -13.84 10.51 6.12
CA GLN A 370 -14.18 10.48 4.69
C GLN A 370 -14.98 9.22 4.31
N SER A 371 -14.77 8.10 5.00
CA SER A 371 -15.54 6.86 4.82
C SER A 371 -16.88 6.85 5.56
N GLY A 372 -17.18 7.90 6.33
CA GLY A 372 -18.42 8.05 7.09
C GLY A 372 -18.37 7.47 8.52
N VAL A 373 -17.21 6.97 8.97
CA VAL A 373 -17.04 6.50 10.35
C VAL A 373 -17.04 7.69 11.31
N THR A 374 -17.74 7.53 12.43
CA THR A 374 -17.82 8.55 13.47
C THR A 374 -16.97 8.17 14.68
N TYR A 375 -16.17 9.11 15.16
CA TYR A 375 -15.39 9.02 16.39
C TYR A 375 -15.85 10.07 17.40
N TYR A 376 -15.79 9.71 18.68
CA TYR A 376 -16.03 10.58 19.83
C TYR A 376 -14.73 10.82 20.59
N LEU A 377 -14.41 12.08 20.88
CA LEU A 377 -13.37 12.44 21.84
C LEU A 377 -13.93 12.27 23.25
N ILE A 378 -13.37 11.31 23.98
CA ILE A 378 -13.82 10.95 25.32
C ILE A 378 -13.03 11.75 26.35
N LYS A 379 -13.73 12.30 27.33
CA LYS A 379 -13.21 12.99 28.50
C LYS A 379 -13.41 12.10 29.74
N GLN A 380 -12.35 11.94 30.52
CA GLN A 380 -12.36 11.23 31.80
C GLN A 380 -11.67 12.08 32.85
N ASN A 381 -12.24 12.14 34.07
CA ASN A 381 -11.67 12.88 35.20
C ASN A 381 -11.30 14.34 34.88
N GLY A 382 -12.10 15.00 34.03
CA GLY A 382 -11.86 16.40 33.65
C GLY A 382 -10.84 16.63 32.52
N SER A 383 -10.24 15.57 31.96
CA SER A 383 -9.22 15.66 30.89
C SER A 383 -9.57 14.83 29.66
N ASN A 384 -9.12 15.26 28.48
CA ASN A 384 -9.30 14.50 27.24
C ASN A 384 -8.51 13.19 27.34
N TRP A 385 -9.22 12.08 27.25
CA TRP A 385 -8.66 10.74 27.40
C TRP A 385 -8.23 10.16 26.04
N GLY A 386 -9.10 10.20 25.03
CA GLY A 386 -8.79 9.68 23.70
C GLY A 386 -10.01 9.62 22.79
N TRP A 387 -9.79 9.40 21.50
CA TRP A 387 -10.85 9.19 20.52
C TRP A 387 -11.33 7.75 20.53
N MET A 388 -12.62 7.50 20.29
CA MET A 388 -13.22 6.17 20.22
C MET A 388 -14.28 6.14 19.13
N LYS A 389 -14.52 5.01 18.46
CA LYS A 389 -15.64 4.93 17.50
C LYS A 389 -16.96 5.11 18.24
N ALA A 390 -17.87 5.94 17.70
CA ALA A 390 -19.18 6.17 18.31
C ALA A 390 -19.98 4.87 18.47
N ALA A 391 -19.85 3.93 17.53
CA ALA A 391 -20.46 2.60 17.59
C ALA A 391 -19.96 1.74 18.77
N ASP A 392 -18.82 2.08 19.37
CA ASP A 392 -18.26 1.40 20.54
C ASP A 392 -18.68 2.05 21.86
N THR A 393 -19.63 2.98 21.78
CA THR A 393 -20.29 3.59 22.93
C THR A 393 -21.77 3.25 22.93
N THR A 394 -22.38 3.26 24.10
CA THR A 394 -23.84 3.28 24.25
C THR A 394 -24.21 4.60 24.91
N ALA A 395 -25.17 5.33 24.34
CA ALA A 395 -25.72 6.50 25.00
C ALA A 395 -26.25 6.07 26.37
N VAL A 396 -25.90 6.82 27.42
CA VAL A 396 -26.53 6.65 28.73
C VAL A 396 -27.94 7.21 28.57
N ASN A 397 -28.89 6.35 28.18
CA ASN A 397 -30.29 6.75 28.12
C ASN A 397 -30.73 7.24 29.50
N GLY A 398 -30.84 8.55 29.62
CA GLY A 398 -31.46 9.28 30.71
C GLY A 398 -32.32 10.39 30.10
N ASN A 399 -33.54 9.99 29.73
CA ASN A 399 -34.73 10.78 29.41
C ASN A 399 -34.77 11.59 28.11
N ASP A 400 -35.78 11.22 27.30
CA ASP A 400 -36.56 12.07 26.40
C ASP A 400 -35.80 13.25 25.79
N ASP A 401 -35.17 13.02 24.63
CA ASP A 401 -34.92 14.14 23.73
C ASP A 401 -36.29 14.81 23.47
N PRO A 402 -36.50 16.05 23.94
CA PRO A 402 -37.77 16.74 23.82
C PRO A 402 -38.15 16.81 22.35
N VAL A 403 -39.22 16.11 21.94
CA VAL A 403 -39.69 16.12 20.55
C VAL A 403 -39.92 17.57 20.13
N GLN A 404 -39.06 18.06 19.23
CA GLN A 404 -39.13 19.43 18.73
C GLN A 404 -40.26 19.54 17.71
N GLN A 405 -41.22 20.41 17.96
CA GLN A 405 -42.26 20.76 17.02
C GLN A 405 -42.00 22.15 16.45
N PRO A 406 -42.29 22.39 15.15
CA PRO A 406 -42.25 23.74 14.61
C PRO A 406 -43.23 24.64 15.37
N ALA A 407 -42.81 25.88 15.59
CA ALA A 407 -43.64 26.93 16.18
C ALA A 407 -43.35 28.23 15.44
N SER A 408 -44.35 29.10 15.33
CA SER A 408 -44.22 30.41 14.71
C SER A 408 -45.06 31.41 15.51
N LEU A 409 -44.41 32.06 16.47
CA LEU A 409 -45.02 33.07 17.35
C LEU A 409 -43.93 34.04 17.82
N GLN A 410 -44.31 35.22 18.29
CA GLN A 410 -43.39 36.16 18.94
C GLN A 410 -43.58 36.16 20.45
N VAL A 411 -42.47 36.26 21.18
CA VAL A 411 -42.49 36.36 22.65
C VAL A 411 -41.59 37.46 23.15
N THR A 412 -41.98 38.08 24.26
CA THR A 412 -41.13 38.95 25.07
C THR A 412 -40.58 38.16 26.24
N VAL A 413 -39.25 38.14 26.40
CA VAL A 413 -38.59 37.41 27.49
C VAL A 413 -38.69 38.19 28.79
N ASN A 414 -39.15 37.56 29.87
CA ASN A 414 -39.32 38.21 31.17
C ASN A 414 -37.94 38.59 31.75
N SER A 415 -37.88 39.68 32.52
CA SER A 415 -36.64 40.10 33.18
C SER A 415 -36.06 38.99 34.06
N GLY A 416 -34.77 38.68 33.89
CA GLY A 416 -34.08 37.62 34.63
C GLY A 416 -34.39 36.17 34.19
N ALA A 417 -35.04 35.97 33.05
CA ALA A 417 -35.31 34.63 32.53
C ALA A 417 -34.03 33.83 32.26
N PRO A 418 -33.90 32.59 32.77
CA PRO A 418 -32.80 31.70 32.43
C PRO A 418 -32.90 31.20 30.98
N LEU A 419 -31.77 31.12 30.29
CA LEU A 419 -31.67 30.58 28.92
C LEU A 419 -30.96 29.23 28.91
N TYR A 420 -31.41 28.35 28.02
CA TYR A 420 -30.99 26.96 27.93
C TYR A 420 -30.50 26.60 26.54
N TYR A 421 -29.55 25.67 26.46
CA TYR A 421 -29.29 24.89 25.26
C TYR A 421 -30.01 23.55 25.38
N LEU A 422 -30.52 23.05 24.25
CA LEU A 422 -30.99 21.69 24.17
C LEU A 422 -29.79 20.80 23.82
N MET A 423 -29.40 19.99 24.80
CA MET A 423 -28.33 19.01 24.69
C MET A 423 -28.96 17.62 24.62
N SER A 424 -28.16 16.60 24.29
CA SER A 424 -28.59 15.20 24.23
C SER A 424 -29.09 14.63 25.56
N ASN A 425 -28.82 15.29 26.70
CA ASN A 425 -29.34 14.96 28.03
C ASN A 425 -30.41 15.96 28.52
N GLY A 426 -31.05 16.68 27.60
CA GLY A 426 -32.11 17.64 27.87
C GLY A 426 -31.63 19.10 27.96
N PHE A 427 -32.44 19.95 28.60
CA PHE A 427 -32.19 21.38 28.70
C PHE A 427 -31.12 21.71 29.75
N GLN A 428 -30.02 22.32 29.32
CA GLN A 428 -28.96 22.82 30.21
C GLN A 428 -28.91 24.35 30.19
N GLN A 429 -28.99 24.98 31.36
CA GLN A 429 -28.92 26.44 31.48
C GLN A 429 -27.51 26.92 31.12
N PHE A 430 -27.38 27.87 30.18
CA PHE A 430 -26.08 28.38 29.75
C PHE A 430 -25.87 29.87 30.04
N SER A 431 -26.92 30.62 30.37
CA SER A 431 -26.79 32.05 30.62
C SER A 431 -27.89 32.60 31.52
N THR A 432 -27.51 33.61 32.32
CA THR A 432 -28.40 34.57 33.00
C THR A 432 -28.27 35.97 32.40
N ALA A 433 -27.61 36.11 31.24
CA ALA A 433 -27.45 37.38 30.55
C ALA A 433 -28.83 38.03 30.30
N ASN A 434 -28.91 39.33 30.55
CA ASN A 434 -30.19 40.01 30.66
C ASN A 434 -30.81 40.28 29.27
N TYR A 435 -31.51 39.28 28.72
CA TYR A 435 -32.39 39.42 27.56
C TYR A 435 -33.81 39.84 27.96
N GLY A 436 -33.99 40.24 29.22
CA GLY A 436 -35.24 40.74 29.76
C GLY A 436 -35.81 41.90 28.96
N ASN A 437 -37.12 41.87 28.77
CA ASN A 437 -37.92 42.88 28.06
C ASN A 437 -37.62 42.99 26.55
N LYS A 438 -36.87 42.05 25.97
CA LYS A 438 -36.66 41.97 24.52
C LYS A 438 -37.62 40.96 23.88
N SER A 439 -38.03 41.25 22.65
CA SER A 439 -38.91 40.38 21.86
C SER A 439 -38.14 39.57 20.83
N PHE A 440 -38.51 38.31 20.66
CA PHE A 440 -37.88 37.36 19.75
C PHE A 440 -38.94 36.52 19.02
N LYS A 441 -38.58 36.01 17.83
CA LYS A 441 -39.36 34.98 17.14
C LYS A 441 -39.11 33.62 17.78
N VAL A 442 -40.13 32.80 17.84
CA VAL A 442 -40.04 31.39 18.22
C VAL A 442 -40.17 30.57 16.95
N ILE A 443 -39.19 29.69 16.71
CA ILE A 443 -39.15 28.84 15.52
C ILE A 443 -39.46 27.37 15.81
N ARG A 444 -39.36 26.97 17.10
CA ARG A 444 -39.66 25.61 17.58
C ARG A 444 -40.12 25.63 19.04
N LYS A 445 -40.86 24.60 19.43
CA LYS A 445 -41.19 24.28 20.82
C LYS A 445 -40.76 22.86 21.16
N ALA A 446 -40.48 22.59 22.43
CA ALA A 446 -40.12 21.27 22.91
C ALA A 446 -40.65 21.04 24.32
N THR A 447 -41.00 19.80 24.65
CA THR A 447 -41.51 19.39 25.96
C THR A 447 -40.54 18.42 26.63
N ALA A 448 -40.05 18.78 27.82
CA ALA A 448 -39.20 17.93 28.64
C ALA A 448 -39.89 17.70 30.00
N GLY A 449 -40.34 16.48 30.27
CA GLY A 449 -41.21 16.19 31.41
C GLY A 449 -42.50 17.02 31.35
N SER A 450 -42.80 17.80 32.40
CA SER A 450 -43.96 18.69 32.46
C SER A 450 -43.71 20.13 32.03
N LYS A 451 -42.49 20.45 31.54
CA LYS A 451 -42.09 21.81 31.16
C LYS A 451 -42.02 21.94 29.64
N GLU A 452 -42.57 23.05 29.13
CA GLU A 452 -42.47 23.43 27.72
C GLU A 452 -41.43 24.55 27.54
N TYR A 453 -40.71 24.52 26.42
CA TYR A 453 -39.67 25.49 26.07
C TYR A 453 -39.86 26.01 24.64
N TYR A 454 -39.47 27.25 24.39
CA TYR A 454 -39.44 27.89 23.08
C TYR A 454 -38.02 28.17 22.61
N LEU A 455 -37.72 27.88 21.34
CA LEU A 455 -36.46 28.20 20.68
C LEU A 455 -36.53 29.62 20.10
N LEU A 456 -35.83 30.55 20.75
CA LEU A 456 -35.73 31.95 20.38
C LEU A 456 -34.83 32.15 19.15
N SER A 457 -35.24 33.04 18.27
CA SER A 457 -34.54 33.44 17.05
C SER A 457 -34.68 34.95 16.83
N GLU A 458 -33.59 35.61 16.45
CA GLU A 458 -33.61 37.02 16.05
C GLU A 458 -34.08 37.19 14.59
N ASP A 459 -33.63 36.31 13.69
CA ASP A 459 -33.92 36.38 12.26
C ASP A 459 -35.18 35.58 11.85
N GLY A 460 -35.61 34.61 12.65
CA GLY A 460 -36.73 33.71 12.37
C GLY A 460 -36.32 32.43 11.63
N SER A 461 -35.02 32.19 11.47
CA SER A 461 -34.48 31.02 10.78
C SER A 461 -33.44 30.26 11.61
N LYS A 462 -32.67 30.96 12.45
CA LYS A 462 -31.62 30.39 13.30
C LYS A 462 -31.97 30.61 14.77
N GLY A 463 -32.15 29.51 15.48
CA GLY A 463 -32.38 29.52 16.92
C GLY A 463 -31.08 29.73 17.68
N PHE A 464 -31.09 30.57 18.71
CA PHE A 464 -29.89 30.85 19.52
C PHE A 464 -30.02 30.37 20.97
N ALA A 465 -31.23 30.24 21.51
CA ALA A 465 -31.45 29.82 22.89
C ALA A 465 -32.86 29.27 23.11
N TRP A 466 -33.00 28.35 24.06
CA TRP A 466 -34.28 27.90 24.57
C TRP A 466 -34.66 28.64 25.84
N VAL A 467 -35.94 28.92 26.03
CA VAL A 467 -36.48 29.55 27.24
C VAL A 467 -37.74 28.81 27.69
N PRO A 468 -37.95 28.58 29.01
CA PRO A 468 -39.20 28.01 29.48
C PRO A 468 -40.38 28.90 29.11
N THR A 469 -41.51 28.31 28.72
CA THR A 469 -42.70 29.09 28.35
C THR A 469 -43.25 29.93 29.51
N SER A 470 -43.01 29.52 30.76
CA SER A 470 -43.32 30.29 31.97
C SER A 470 -42.50 31.58 32.12
N ASN A 471 -41.42 31.74 31.37
CA ASN A 471 -40.50 32.88 31.45
C ASN A 471 -40.63 33.85 30.28
N VAL A 472 -41.70 33.73 29.51
CA VAL A 472 -41.98 34.62 28.40
C VAL A 472 -43.44 35.05 28.40
N THR A 473 -43.70 36.22 27.82
CA THR A 473 -45.05 36.68 27.53
C THR A 473 -45.24 36.62 26.01
N VAL A 474 -46.26 35.90 25.55
CA VAL A 474 -46.57 35.86 24.10
C VAL A 474 -46.97 37.26 23.67
N SER A 475 -46.20 37.83 22.73
CA SER A 475 -46.48 39.12 22.13
C SER A 475 -47.62 38.88 21.14
N ASN A 476 -48.83 39.38 21.45
CA ASN A 476 -50.03 39.13 20.64
C ASN A 476 -49.79 39.48 19.15
N GLY A 477 -49.73 38.43 18.33
CA GLY A 477 -49.47 38.52 16.89
C GLY A 477 -49.40 37.17 16.15
N GLY A 478 -50.25 36.19 16.50
CA GLY A 478 -50.68 35.00 15.71
C GLY A 478 -49.64 33.91 15.33
N SER A 479 -49.94 32.61 15.21
CA SER A 479 -51.19 31.84 15.34
C SER A 479 -50.90 30.32 15.23
N ASN A 480 -51.59 29.47 16.01
CA ASN A 480 -51.57 28.01 15.85
C ASN A 480 -51.99 27.62 14.43
N THR A 481 -51.05 27.10 13.63
CA THR A 481 -51.34 26.50 12.33
C THR A 481 -51.50 24.99 12.52
N GLU A 482 -52.67 24.45 12.23
CA GLU A 482 -52.91 23.00 12.31
C GLU A 482 -52.34 22.33 11.06
N ILE A 483 -51.34 21.45 11.24
CA ILE A 483 -50.68 20.72 10.15
C ILE A 483 -51.10 19.24 10.22
N THR A 484 -51.64 18.74 9.11
CA THR A 484 -52.05 17.35 8.95
C THR A 484 -51.28 16.70 7.80
N ASN A 485 -50.92 15.43 7.93
CA ASN A 485 -50.29 14.68 6.84
C ASN A 485 -51.35 14.31 5.80
N VAL A 486 -51.02 14.51 4.52
CA VAL A 486 -51.88 14.14 3.39
C VAL A 486 -51.04 13.42 2.33
N ASN A 487 -51.69 12.69 1.44
CA ASN A 487 -50.99 12.03 0.33
C ASN A 487 -51.79 12.25 -0.95
N GLY A 488 -51.20 12.93 -1.93
CA GLY A 488 -51.89 13.28 -3.17
C GLY A 488 -50.97 13.97 -4.16
N THR A 489 -51.53 14.35 -5.31
CA THR A 489 -50.84 15.13 -6.33
C THR A 489 -51.65 16.38 -6.64
N GLY A 490 -51.01 17.55 -6.56
CA GLY A 490 -51.61 18.84 -6.90
C GLY A 490 -51.11 19.36 -8.24
N THR A 491 -51.99 19.95 -9.04
CA THR A 491 -51.63 20.65 -10.28
C THR A 491 -51.66 22.15 -10.06
N ILE A 492 -50.61 22.85 -10.48
CA ILE A 492 -50.50 24.31 -10.34
C ILE A 492 -51.49 25.01 -11.26
N ASN A 493 -52.44 25.72 -10.67
CA ASN A 493 -53.46 26.49 -11.37
C ASN A 493 -53.18 27.99 -11.23
N TYR A 494 -52.75 28.61 -12.32
CA TYR A 494 -52.35 30.02 -12.40
C TYR A 494 -52.50 30.49 -13.86
N VAL A 495 -51.85 31.58 -14.24
CA VAL A 495 -51.88 32.10 -15.61
C VAL A 495 -50.93 31.29 -16.50
N PRO A 496 -51.40 30.75 -17.66
CA PRO A 496 -50.53 30.12 -18.65
C PRO A 496 -49.34 31.02 -19.04
N GLY A 497 -48.13 30.46 -19.00
CA GLY A 497 -46.88 31.19 -19.27
C GLY A 497 -46.23 31.84 -18.04
N TYR A 498 -46.88 31.79 -16.87
CA TYR A 498 -46.33 32.29 -15.60
C TYR A 498 -46.21 31.17 -14.55
N GLY A 499 -45.48 31.45 -13.47
CA GLY A 499 -45.33 30.53 -12.34
C GLY A 499 -45.51 31.22 -10.98
N VAL A 500 -45.81 30.41 -9.97
CA VAL A 500 -46.11 30.88 -8.60
C VAL A 500 -44.89 30.67 -7.70
N LEU A 501 -44.60 31.65 -6.84
CA LEU A 501 -43.55 31.55 -5.84
C LEU A 501 -43.97 30.61 -4.70
N MET A 502 -43.05 29.77 -4.27
CA MET A 502 -43.22 28.92 -3.08
C MET A 502 -42.97 29.71 -1.81
N LEU A 503 -43.50 29.21 -0.70
CA LEU A 503 -43.32 29.76 0.65
C LEU A 503 -42.45 28.83 1.49
N ASP A 504 -41.65 29.39 2.38
CA ASP A 504 -40.80 28.63 3.32
C ASP A 504 -41.60 27.98 4.47
N ALA A 505 -42.81 28.46 4.72
CA ALA A 505 -43.78 27.96 5.70
C ALA A 505 -45.23 28.31 5.26
N PRO A 506 -46.28 27.74 5.88
CA PRO A 506 -47.65 28.21 5.69
C PRO A 506 -47.76 29.70 6.04
N ALA A 507 -48.27 30.52 5.12
CA ALA A 507 -48.25 32.00 5.22
C ALA A 507 -46.85 32.60 5.51
N GLY A 508 -45.78 31.90 5.12
CA GLY A 508 -44.39 32.31 5.34
C GLY A 508 -43.87 33.31 4.29
N ASN A 509 -42.54 33.39 4.17
CA ASN A 509 -41.90 34.25 3.19
C ASN A 509 -41.76 33.53 1.84
N HIS A 510 -41.76 34.29 0.75
CA HIS A 510 -41.47 33.75 -0.57
C HIS A 510 -40.02 33.22 -0.66
N ILE A 511 -39.87 32.00 -1.17
CA ILE A 511 -38.57 31.41 -1.50
C ILE A 511 -38.12 31.99 -2.85
N GLY A 512 -37.06 32.79 -2.83
CA GLY A 512 -36.51 33.39 -4.04
C GLY A 512 -35.91 32.37 -5.02
N GLY A 513 -36.01 32.67 -6.32
CA GLY A 513 -35.25 31.98 -7.37
C GLY A 513 -35.87 30.70 -7.95
N ARG A 514 -37.07 30.28 -7.51
CA ARG A 514 -37.80 29.15 -8.11
C ARG A 514 -39.30 29.44 -8.21
N TYR A 515 -39.85 29.26 -9.41
CA TYR A 515 -41.27 29.43 -9.71
C TYR A 515 -41.87 28.09 -10.16
N LEU A 516 -43.06 27.78 -9.66
CA LEU A 516 -43.82 26.61 -10.10
C LEU A 516 -44.70 26.99 -11.28
N GLN A 517 -44.36 26.49 -12.46
CA GLN A 517 -45.05 26.83 -13.70
C GLN A 517 -46.49 26.32 -13.72
N HIS A 518 -47.41 27.10 -14.30
CA HIS A 518 -48.78 26.68 -14.54
C HIS A 518 -48.85 25.32 -15.27
N GLY A 519 -49.76 24.45 -14.84
CA GLY A 519 -49.98 23.12 -15.42
C GLY A 519 -49.04 22.03 -14.92
N THR A 520 -48.00 22.36 -14.14
CA THR A 520 -47.11 21.35 -13.55
C THR A 520 -47.77 20.62 -12.38
N SER A 521 -47.42 19.34 -12.20
CA SER A 521 -47.96 18.49 -11.12
C SER A 521 -46.90 18.17 -10.06
N TRP A 522 -47.29 18.24 -8.79
CA TRP A 522 -46.40 18.09 -7.63
C TRP A 522 -47.01 17.17 -6.59
N LYS A 523 -46.18 16.34 -5.96
CA LYS A 523 -46.60 15.55 -4.80
C LYS A 523 -46.89 16.46 -3.62
N VAL A 524 -47.92 16.11 -2.86
CA VAL A 524 -48.34 16.83 -1.66
C VAL A 524 -48.23 15.93 -0.45
N PHE A 525 -47.55 16.42 0.58
CA PHE A 525 -47.21 15.65 1.77
C PHE A 525 -47.98 16.07 3.02
N GLN A 526 -48.34 17.35 3.12
CA GLN A 526 -49.00 17.91 4.29
C GLN A 526 -49.98 19.03 3.89
N LYS A 527 -51.01 19.24 4.70
CA LYS A 527 -51.98 20.34 4.62
C LYS A 527 -51.91 21.15 5.90
N ALA A 528 -51.74 22.45 5.77
CA ALA A 528 -51.78 23.41 6.86
C ALA A 528 -53.03 24.26 6.75
N VAL A 529 -53.73 24.46 7.87
CA VAL A 529 -54.83 25.44 7.99
C VAL A 529 -54.38 26.49 8.99
N THR A 530 -54.22 27.73 8.51
CA THR A 530 -53.89 28.87 9.37
C THR A 530 -55.14 29.34 10.12
N ALA A 531 -54.96 30.13 11.17
CA ALA A 531 -56.08 30.54 12.04
C ALA A 531 -57.15 31.41 11.33
N ASP A 532 -56.82 32.01 10.19
CA ASP A 532 -57.74 32.74 9.31
C ASP A 532 -58.52 31.82 8.34
N GLY A 533 -58.30 30.50 8.43
CA GLY A 533 -58.90 29.50 7.54
C GLY A 533 -58.19 29.34 6.20
N SER A 534 -57.11 30.08 5.93
CA SER A 534 -56.34 29.90 4.71
C SER A 534 -55.64 28.53 4.70
N VAL A 535 -55.61 27.89 3.53
CA VAL A 535 -55.07 26.54 3.37
C VAL A 535 -53.77 26.57 2.58
N TYR A 536 -52.77 25.83 3.05
CA TYR A 536 -51.48 25.66 2.39
C TYR A 536 -51.12 24.18 2.29
N TYR A 537 -50.39 23.82 1.23
CA TYR A 537 -49.97 22.44 0.95
C TYR A 537 -48.44 22.35 0.86
N ASN A 538 -47.87 21.32 1.48
CA ASN A 538 -46.44 21.05 1.47
C ASN A 538 -46.04 20.22 0.24
N LEU A 539 -45.01 20.67 -0.48
CA LEU A 539 -44.49 20.05 -1.71
C LEU A 539 -43.11 19.37 -1.50
N GLY A 540 -42.65 19.28 -0.24
CA GLY A 540 -41.40 18.64 0.16
C GLY A 540 -40.47 19.58 0.94
N GLY A 541 -40.01 19.15 2.13
CA GLY A 541 -39.16 19.97 2.99
C GLY A 541 -39.87 21.28 3.43
N ASN A 542 -39.16 22.41 3.33
CA ASN A 542 -39.70 23.74 3.67
C ASN A 542 -40.33 24.44 2.45
N GLN A 543 -41.14 23.73 1.65
CA GLN A 543 -41.75 24.27 0.44
C GLN A 543 -43.26 24.16 0.54
N TRP A 544 -43.93 25.30 0.61
CA TRP A 544 -45.37 25.42 0.80
C TRP A 544 -46.02 26.26 -0.30
N LEU A 545 -47.27 25.97 -0.61
CA LEU A 545 -48.04 26.71 -1.60
C LEU A 545 -49.48 26.89 -1.12
N SER A 546 -50.07 28.06 -1.35
CA SER A 546 -51.49 28.31 -1.06
C SER A 546 -52.38 27.44 -1.96
N ASP A 547 -53.46 26.92 -1.38
CA ASP A 547 -54.52 26.19 -2.08
C ASP A 547 -55.12 26.96 -3.26
N LYS A 548 -55.13 28.29 -3.21
CA LYS A 548 -55.54 29.19 -4.30
C LYS A 548 -54.86 28.89 -5.64
N TYR A 549 -53.65 28.34 -5.60
CA TYR A 549 -52.84 28.06 -6.79
C TYR A 549 -52.64 26.56 -7.05
N LEU A 550 -53.30 25.69 -6.29
CA LEU A 550 -53.06 24.26 -6.34
C LEU A 550 -54.38 23.48 -6.33
N ILE A 551 -54.65 22.77 -7.42
CA ILE A 551 -55.81 21.86 -7.52
C ILE A 551 -55.34 20.45 -7.15
N ILE A 552 -55.77 19.96 -5.99
CA ILE A 552 -55.50 18.59 -5.54
C ILE A 552 -56.39 17.60 -6.29
N LYS A 553 -55.81 16.50 -6.78
CA LYS A 553 -56.53 15.35 -7.33
C LYS A 553 -56.69 14.23 -6.31
#